data_AF-A0A196SPH9-F1
#
_entry.id   AF-A0A196SPH9-F1
#
_cell.length_a   1.000
_cell.length_b   1.000
_cell.length_c   1.000
_cell.angle_alpha   90.00
_cell.angle_beta   90.00
_cell.angle_gamma   90.00
#
_symmetry.space_group_name_H-M   'P 1'
#
loop_
_entity.id
_entity.type
_entity.pdbx_description
1 polymer ?
#
loop_
_entity_poly.entity_id
_entity_poly.type
_entity_poly.pdbx_seq_one_letter_code
_entity_poly.pdbx_strand_id
1 'polypeptide(L)'
;MTRPPPDPSPPAYIPDTIAYAARAPPPCQRNSWKCGQQRLEWREISPELLRVCSSLAHLAGRADFHPDCLLVKRFVGSRSVPLHLNHNQFGSEFIALLCADNTARLLLYSPSEKFLFKSPVCVSGQKRLGSLLSCTSRTQKSNALFLLTALRPEGFRCDCGGEFCFEHIRASLDHHAEFQTRFVDEAYASFADYVTTSTTKYFKPEPCCLLTVAVLLDAGCGDCKYICKHLEDSAANPAARNFILGQDNCREMLTMRKYPNSDACHLVQDTITHLSLRPGCVDGVLCVSVLQHLPNKYRQLEAIENLIRVCHPGSRVLLYVWSFEKEGMEPRLGEKTRQDHFVSWKIVDKDGRERTVDRFFYLFVNGELEYLLSFFSHIRLVQRAFDGKNWCVEFEVL
;
A
#
# COMPACT_ATOMS: atom_id res chain seq x y z
N MET A 1 -16.45 -14.23 34.21
CA MET A 1 -15.49 -13.12 34.00
C MET A 1 -14.26 -13.68 33.30
N THR A 2 -14.32 -13.78 31.98
CA THR A 2 -13.19 -14.20 31.14
C THR A 2 -12.29 -13.00 30.90
N ARG A 3 -10.99 -13.13 31.16
CA ARG A 3 -9.99 -12.09 30.88
C ARG A 3 -10.09 -11.67 29.40
N PRO A 4 -9.93 -10.38 29.08
CA PRO A 4 -9.77 -9.96 27.69
C PRO A 4 -8.54 -10.67 27.10
N PRO A 5 -8.54 -10.98 25.79
CA PRO A 5 -7.36 -11.50 25.12
C PRO A 5 -6.18 -10.52 25.34
N PRO A 6 -4.93 -11.02 25.39
CA PRO A 6 -3.77 -10.16 25.55
C PRO A 6 -3.73 -9.17 24.37
N ASP A 7 -3.51 -7.91 24.73
CA ASP A 7 -3.32 -6.77 23.84
C ASP A 7 -2.41 -7.17 22.66
N PRO A 8 -2.84 -7.04 21.39
CA PRO A 8 -1.94 -7.24 20.28
C PRO A 8 -0.81 -6.22 20.46
N SER A 9 0.39 -6.73 20.65
CA SER A 9 1.62 -5.93 20.84
C SER A 9 1.61 -4.79 19.82
N PRO A 10 1.99 -3.56 20.21
CA PRO A 10 1.99 -2.44 19.29
C PRO A 10 2.80 -2.85 18.06
N PRO A 11 2.21 -2.77 16.85
CA PRO A 11 2.88 -3.20 15.65
C PRO A 11 4.17 -2.40 15.48
N ALA A 12 5.22 -3.16 15.15
CA ALA A 12 6.59 -2.68 15.18
C ALA A 12 6.78 -1.48 14.24
N TYR A 13 7.38 -0.44 14.80
CA TYR A 13 8.01 0.69 14.12
C TYR A 13 8.81 0.25 12.88
N ILE A 14 8.44 0.66 11.66
CA ILE A 14 9.24 0.40 10.44
C ILE A 14 9.95 1.70 10.01
N PRO A 15 11.29 1.72 10.14
CA PRO A 15 12.15 1.34 9.04
C PRO A 15 12.93 0.06 9.37
N ASP A 16 12.42 -1.09 8.90
CA ASP A 16 13.02 -2.40 9.15
C ASP A 16 14.31 -2.67 8.34
N THR A 17 14.61 -1.80 7.36
CA THR A 17 15.66 -2.05 6.37
C THR A 17 16.71 -0.94 6.39
N ILE A 18 17.90 -1.29 6.88
CA ILE A 18 19.08 -0.43 6.83
C ILE A 18 19.85 -0.74 5.55
N ALA A 19 20.21 0.28 4.79
CA ALA A 19 21.02 0.17 3.59
C ALA A 19 22.43 0.72 3.86
N TYR A 20 23.42 -0.16 3.88
CA TYR A 20 24.83 0.20 3.91
C TYR A 20 25.32 0.33 2.47
N ALA A 21 25.91 1.47 2.10
CA ALA A 21 26.41 1.68 0.73
C ALA A 21 27.69 2.51 0.69
N ALA A 22 28.50 2.31 -0.36
CA ALA A 22 29.74 3.05 -0.59
C ALA A 22 29.51 4.55 -0.76
N ARG A 23 28.38 4.92 -1.38
CA ARG A 23 27.91 6.30 -1.44
C ARG A 23 26.40 6.28 -1.34
N ALA A 24 25.85 6.81 -0.24
CA ALA A 24 24.42 6.98 -0.13
C ALA A 24 23.93 7.88 -1.28
N PRO A 25 22.81 7.54 -1.94
CA PRO A 25 22.21 8.45 -2.91
C PRO A 25 21.87 9.76 -2.20
N PRO A 26 22.12 10.92 -2.84
CA PRO A 26 21.83 12.20 -2.22
C PRO A 26 20.35 12.25 -1.83
N PRO A 27 20.00 12.87 -0.69
CA PRO A 27 18.60 13.05 -0.34
C PRO A 27 17.92 13.86 -1.45
N CYS A 28 16.74 13.42 -1.86
CA CYS A 28 15.99 14.20 -2.83
C CYS A 28 15.67 15.59 -2.25
N GLN A 29 16.08 16.65 -2.95
CA GLN A 29 15.77 18.03 -2.57
C GLN A 29 14.29 18.37 -2.68
N ARG A 30 13.52 17.59 -3.46
CA ARG A 30 12.07 17.72 -3.57
C ARG A 30 11.44 16.61 -2.74
N ASN A 31 10.71 16.99 -1.69
CA ASN A 31 9.88 16.08 -0.91
C ASN A 31 8.67 15.60 -1.74
N SER A 32 8.92 14.78 -2.76
CA SER A 32 7.88 14.17 -3.59
C SER A 32 8.35 12.79 -4.04
N TRP A 33 7.45 11.82 -3.98
CA TRP A 33 7.66 10.45 -4.46
C TRP A 33 8.13 10.42 -5.91
N LYS A 34 7.79 11.45 -6.71
CA LYS A 34 8.20 11.59 -8.12
C LYS A 34 9.72 11.52 -8.30
N CYS A 35 10.53 11.78 -7.27
CA CYS A 35 11.98 11.58 -7.35
C CYS A 35 12.40 10.12 -7.60
N GLY A 36 11.53 9.16 -7.28
CA GLY A 36 11.81 7.73 -7.41
C GLY A 36 12.80 7.17 -6.41
N GLN A 37 13.21 7.95 -5.41
CA GLN A 37 14.09 7.44 -4.38
C GLN A 37 13.25 6.70 -3.33
N GLN A 38 13.46 5.40 -3.19
CA GLN A 38 12.84 4.66 -2.10
C GLN A 38 13.49 5.05 -0.78
N ARG A 39 12.67 5.33 0.24
CA ARG A 39 13.13 5.61 1.59
C ARG A 39 13.75 4.35 2.20
N LEU A 40 15.02 4.46 2.55
CA LEU A 40 15.77 3.50 3.35
C LEU A 40 16.59 4.25 4.40
N GLU A 41 16.95 3.58 5.49
CA GLU A 41 17.91 4.13 6.45
C GLU A 41 19.32 3.91 5.89
N TRP A 42 19.92 4.97 5.34
CA TRP A 42 21.24 4.90 4.71
C TRP A 42 22.37 5.03 5.72
N ARG A 43 23.38 4.18 5.56
CA ARG A 43 24.64 4.24 6.30
C ARG A 43 25.80 4.03 5.32
N GLU A 44 26.95 4.61 5.65
CA GLU A 44 28.17 4.35 4.87
C GLU A 44 28.65 2.91 5.10
N ILE A 45 29.03 2.22 4.02
CA ILE A 45 29.62 0.88 4.12
C ILE A 45 31.12 1.02 4.38
N SER A 46 31.63 0.33 5.41
CA SER A 46 33.08 0.32 5.66
C SER A 46 33.82 -0.57 4.65
N PRO A 47 35.11 -0.31 4.38
CA PRO A 47 35.94 -1.19 3.55
C PRO A 47 35.96 -2.64 4.06
N GLU A 48 35.94 -2.85 5.37
CA GLU A 48 35.86 -4.17 6.01
C GLU A 48 34.56 -4.88 5.64
N LEU A 49 33.42 -4.20 5.78
CA LEU A 49 32.10 -4.75 5.48
C LEU A 49 31.96 -5.02 3.98
N LEU A 50 32.52 -4.17 3.13
CA LEU A 50 32.55 -4.38 1.68
C LEU A 50 33.34 -5.65 1.31
N ARG A 51 34.51 -5.87 1.94
CA ARG A 51 35.28 -7.12 1.76
C ARG A 51 34.46 -8.35 2.17
N VAL A 52 33.75 -8.28 3.31
CA VAL A 52 32.85 -9.36 3.74
C VAL A 52 31.75 -9.60 2.72
N CYS A 53 31.12 -8.55 2.18
CA CYS A 53 30.10 -8.66 1.14
C CYS A 53 30.65 -9.36 -0.13
N SER A 54 31.85 -9.00 -0.57
CA SER A 54 32.51 -9.67 -1.71
C SER A 54 32.82 -11.15 -1.42
N SER A 55 33.30 -11.48 -0.22
CA SER A 55 33.53 -12.88 0.18
C SER A 55 32.22 -13.69 0.23
N LEU A 56 31.13 -13.10 0.72
CA LEU A 56 29.82 -13.74 0.73
C LEU A 56 29.27 -13.97 -0.68
N ALA A 57 29.45 -13.03 -1.60
CA ALA A 57 29.09 -13.20 -3.01
C ALA A 57 29.87 -14.35 -3.67
N HIS A 58 31.19 -14.43 -3.40
CA HIS A 58 32.03 -15.54 -3.86
C HIS A 58 31.56 -16.90 -3.29
N LEU A 59 31.25 -16.97 -1.99
CA LEU A 59 30.71 -18.19 -1.36
C LEU A 59 29.34 -18.58 -1.88
N ALA A 60 28.53 -17.62 -2.34
CA ALA A 60 27.27 -17.85 -3.02
C ALA A 60 27.43 -18.25 -4.51
N GLY A 61 28.66 -18.48 -4.98
CA GLY A 61 28.97 -18.90 -6.35
C GLY A 61 28.95 -17.77 -7.38
N ARG A 62 29.04 -16.51 -6.94
CA ARG A 62 29.04 -15.31 -7.79
C ARG A 62 30.29 -14.48 -7.57
N ALA A 63 31.44 -15.02 -7.99
CA ALA A 63 32.74 -14.34 -7.91
C ALA A 63 32.84 -13.11 -8.83
N ASP A 64 32.04 -13.08 -9.89
CA ASP A 64 31.88 -11.98 -10.85
C ASP A 64 31.03 -10.82 -10.31
N PHE A 65 30.30 -11.04 -9.21
CA PHE A 65 29.41 -10.05 -8.65
C PHE A 65 30.11 -9.24 -7.56
N HIS A 66 30.22 -7.94 -7.78
CA HIS A 66 30.85 -6.99 -6.86
C HIS A 66 29.79 -6.07 -6.23
N PRO A 67 29.16 -6.48 -5.11
CA PRO A 67 28.18 -5.65 -4.43
C PRO A 67 28.84 -4.43 -3.78
N ASP A 68 28.26 -3.25 -3.97
CA ASP A 68 28.63 -2.00 -3.28
C ASP A 68 27.54 -1.51 -2.32
N CYS A 69 26.47 -2.30 -2.17
CA CYS A 69 25.36 -2.07 -1.26
C CYS A 69 24.92 -3.35 -0.54
N LEU A 70 24.65 -3.23 0.76
CA LEU A 70 24.08 -4.26 1.61
C LEU A 70 22.80 -3.72 2.26
N LEU A 71 21.66 -4.37 2.01
CA LEU A 71 20.46 -4.13 2.79
C LEU A 71 20.32 -5.18 3.89
N VAL A 72 20.05 -4.72 5.10
CA VAL A 72 19.79 -5.57 6.27
C VAL A 72 18.36 -5.36 6.69
N LYS A 73 17.52 -6.38 6.48
CA LYS A 73 16.11 -6.38 6.90
C LYS A 73 15.90 -7.35 8.06
N ARG A 74 15.36 -6.88 9.17
CA ARG A 74 14.91 -7.76 10.26
C ARG A 74 13.49 -8.25 10.03
N PHE A 75 13.18 -9.46 10.49
CA PHE A 75 11.83 -10.01 10.42
C PHE A 75 11.56 -11.05 11.51
N VAL A 76 10.27 -11.29 11.79
CA VAL A 76 9.77 -12.28 12.75
C VAL A 76 8.58 -13.01 12.14
N GLY A 77 8.57 -14.33 12.23
CA GLY A 77 7.49 -15.16 11.72
C GLY A 77 7.22 -14.95 10.23
N SER A 78 5.94 -14.99 9.83
CA SER A 78 5.46 -14.77 8.47
C SER A 78 5.10 -13.30 8.16
N ARG A 79 5.32 -12.38 9.10
CA ARG A 79 4.81 -10.99 9.02
C ARG A 79 5.72 -10.03 8.24
N SER A 80 6.81 -10.52 7.63
CA SER A 80 7.75 -9.66 6.91
C SER A 80 7.04 -8.88 5.81
N VAL A 81 7.29 -7.56 5.79
CA VAL A 81 6.93 -6.70 4.67
C VAL A 81 7.81 -7.07 3.47
N PRO A 82 7.21 -7.47 2.34
CA PRO A 82 7.93 -7.74 1.10
C PRO A 82 8.74 -6.53 0.62
N LEU A 83 9.86 -6.78 -0.04
CA LEU A 83 10.74 -5.78 -0.60
C LEU A 83 10.69 -5.86 -2.12
N HIS A 84 10.52 -4.71 -2.77
CA HIS A 84 10.91 -4.52 -4.15
C HIS A 84 11.91 -3.37 -4.21
N LEU A 85 13.07 -3.63 -4.78
CA LEU A 85 14.13 -2.65 -4.92
C LEU A 85 13.91 -1.85 -6.20
N ASN A 86 13.80 -0.52 -6.12
CA ASN A 86 13.68 0.34 -7.29
C ASN A 86 14.88 0.15 -8.22
N HIS A 87 14.61 -0.10 -9.50
CA HIS A 87 15.61 -0.42 -10.52
C HIS A 87 16.45 0.79 -10.92
N ASN A 88 15.98 2.01 -10.64
CA ASN A 88 16.80 3.20 -10.83
C ASN A 88 17.87 3.36 -9.75
N GLN A 89 17.64 2.77 -8.58
CA GLN A 89 18.50 2.92 -7.42
C GLN A 89 19.43 1.71 -7.27
N PHE A 90 18.94 0.52 -7.61
CA PHE A 90 19.63 -0.74 -7.43
C PHE A 90 19.85 -1.48 -8.74
N GLY A 91 20.94 -2.25 -8.80
CA GLY A 91 21.34 -3.07 -9.93
C GLY A 91 20.30 -4.14 -10.30
N SER A 92 20.53 -4.74 -11.46
CA SER A 92 19.70 -5.81 -12.04
C SER A 92 19.89 -7.17 -11.36
N GLU A 93 20.76 -7.26 -10.36
CA GLU A 93 21.06 -8.49 -9.64
C GLU A 93 21.09 -8.24 -8.13
N PHE A 94 20.69 -9.25 -7.37
CA PHE A 94 20.95 -9.30 -5.93
C PHE A 94 21.20 -10.74 -5.47
N ILE A 95 21.88 -10.85 -4.33
CA ILE A 95 22.05 -12.10 -3.58
C ILE A 95 21.34 -11.94 -2.24
N ALA A 96 20.40 -12.83 -1.94
CA ALA A 96 19.68 -12.86 -0.68
C ALA A 96 20.22 -13.97 0.23
N LEU A 97 20.64 -13.58 1.43
CA LEU A 97 21.24 -14.42 2.45
C LEU A 97 20.41 -14.34 3.74
N LEU A 98 20.06 -15.50 4.30
CA LEU A 98 19.35 -15.57 5.58
C LEU A 98 20.32 -15.90 6.71
N CYS A 99 20.36 -15.02 7.71
CA CYS A 99 20.79 -15.37 9.06
C CYS A 99 19.53 -15.57 9.89
N ALA A 100 19.06 -16.80 9.92
CA ALA A 100 17.74 -17.12 10.44
C ALA A 100 17.68 -18.55 10.96
N ASP A 101 16.59 -18.87 11.66
CA ASP A 101 16.32 -20.25 12.07
C ASP A 101 16.09 -21.20 10.88
N ASN A 102 16.19 -22.51 11.12
CA ASN A 102 16.12 -23.55 10.07
C ASN A 102 14.76 -23.63 9.34
N THR A 103 13.72 -22.99 9.87
CA THR A 103 12.40 -22.92 9.23
C THR A 103 12.27 -21.74 8.28
N ALA A 104 13.23 -20.79 8.31
CA ALA A 104 13.16 -19.59 7.50
C ALA A 104 13.33 -19.86 6.01
N ARG A 105 12.56 -19.13 5.19
CA ARG A 105 12.53 -19.26 3.73
C ARG A 105 12.48 -17.90 3.05
N LEU A 106 13.00 -17.86 1.84
CA LEU A 106 12.87 -16.73 0.92
C LEU A 106 11.75 -17.01 -0.07
N LEU A 107 10.91 -16.02 -0.32
CA LEU A 107 9.79 -16.08 -1.25
C LEU A 107 9.98 -14.99 -2.29
N LEU A 108 10.14 -15.37 -3.56
CA LEU A 108 10.02 -14.45 -4.69
C LEU A 108 8.66 -14.66 -5.32
N TYR A 109 7.87 -13.60 -5.43
CA TYR A 109 6.54 -13.74 -5.97
C TYR A 109 6.04 -12.51 -6.72
N SER A 110 5.10 -12.76 -7.61
CA SER A 110 4.27 -11.81 -8.34
C SER A 110 2.82 -12.32 -8.29
N PRO A 111 1.83 -11.66 -8.92
CA PRO A 111 0.48 -12.21 -9.03
C PRO A 111 0.43 -13.57 -9.73
N SER A 112 1.38 -13.84 -10.64
CA SER A 112 1.37 -15.02 -11.50
C SER A 112 2.31 -16.14 -11.05
N GLU A 113 3.35 -15.83 -10.29
CA GLU A 113 4.40 -16.79 -9.97
C GLU A 113 4.84 -16.67 -8.53
N LYS A 114 5.17 -17.82 -7.92
CA LYS A 114 5.60 -17.89 -6.53
C LYS A 114 6.69 -18.95 -6.39
N PHE A 115 7.88 -18.52 -6.00
CA PHE A 115 9.06 -19.37 -5.86
C PHE A 115 9.58 -19.33 -4.44
N LEU A 116 9.72 -20.52 -3.83
CA LEU A 116 10.21 -20.68 -2.46
C LEU A 116 11.63 -21.22 -2.46
N PHE A 117 12.54 -20.54 -1.78
CA PHE A 117 13.96 -20.89 -1.72
C PHE A 117 14.48 -21.04 -0.29
N LYS A 118 15.54 -21.82 -0.15
CA LYS A 118 16.48 -21.72 0.97
C LYS A 118 17.60 -20.74 0.60
N SER A 119 18.22 -20.13 1.60
CA SER A 119 19.39 -19.26 1.41
C SER A 119 20.65 -20.09 1.13
N PRO A 120 21.61 -19.60 0.31
CA PRO A 120 21.56 -18.36 -0.47
C PRO A 120 20.69 -18.47 -1.73
N VAL A 121 20.17 -17.35 -2.25
CA VAL A 121 19.57 -17.28 -3.59
C VAL A 121 20.08 -16.06 -4.35
N CYS A 122 20.43 -16.26 -5.62
CA CYS A 122 20.84 -15.20 -6.55
C CYS A 122 19.69 -14.94 -7.52
N VAL A 123 19.33 -13.68 -7.72
CA VAL A 123 18.18 -13.28 -8.55
C VAL A 123 18.61 -12.22 -9.54
N SER A 124 18.26 -12.42 -10.81
CA SER A 124 18.58 -11.52 -11.92
C SER A 124 17.47 -11.49 -12.98
N GLY A 125 17.61 -10.58 -13.95
CA GLY A 125 16.74 -10.52 -15.13
C GLY A 125 15.27 -10.26 -14.80
N GLN A 126 14.35 -10.92 -15.49
CA GLN A 126 12.90 -10.69 -15.36
C GLN A 126 12.38 -10.88 -13.93
N LYS A 127 12.88 -11.89 -13.19
CA LYS A 127 12.48 -12.13 -11.79
C LYS A 127 12.83 -10.96 -10.87
N ARG A 128 13.97 -10.30 -11.10
CA ARG A 128 14.37 -9.11 -10.33
C ARG A 128 13.39 -7.94 -10.53
N LEU A 129 12.83 -7.82 -11.73
CA LEU A 129 12.09 -6.65 -12.18
C LEU A 129 10.59 -6.73 -11.90
N GLY A 130 10.03 -7.93 -11.89
CA GLY A 130 8.58 -8.15 -11.72
C GLY A 130 8.16 -8.78 -10.40
N SER A 131 9.08 -9.11 -9.50
CA SER A 131 8.75 -9.84 -8.26
C SER A 131 9.09 -9.07 -7.00
N LEU A 132 8.28 -9.31 -5.97
CA LEU A 132 8.52 -8.93 -4.58
C LEU A 132 9.31 -10.03 -3.89
N LEU A 133 10.31 -9.65 -3.10
CA LEU A 133 11.07 -10.54 -2.24
C LEU A 133 10.55 -10.46 -0.80
N SER A 134 10.09 -11.57 -0.26
CA SER A 134 9.70 -11.70 1.14
C SER A 134 10.51 -12.78 1.85
N CYS A 135 10.59 -12.68 3.17
CA CYS A 135 11.18 -13.68 4.04
C CYS A 135 10.16 -14.10 5.10
N THR A 136 10.11 -15.40 5.40
CA THR A 136 9.17 -15.95 6.37
C THR A 136 9.88 -16.95 7.26
N SER A 137 9.39 -17.10 8.48
CA SER A 137 9.80 -18.15 9.43
C SER A 137 8.56 -18.72 10.12
N ARG A 138 8.61 -19.98 10.54
CA ARG A 138 7.59 -20.60 11.39
C ARG A 138 7.80 -20.28 12.87
N THR A 139 8.91 -19.64 13.24
CA THR A 139 9.22 -19.26 14.61
C THR A 139 9.02 -17.76 14.86
N GLN A 140 8.89 -17.38 16.13
CA GLN A 140 8.87 -15.97 16.55
C GLN A 140 10.27 -15.44 16.92
N LYS A 141 11.35 -16.11 16.48
CA LYS A 141 12.72 -15.61 16.68
C LYS A 141 12.99 -14.38 15.81
N SER A 142 13.89 -13.52 16.27
CA SER A 142 14.43 -12.43 15.45
C SER A 142 15.34 -13.02 14.39
N ASN A 143 15.01 -12.79 13.13
CA ASN A 143 15.77 -13.23 11.97
C ASN A 143 16.23 -12.02 11.14
N ALA A 144 17.25 -12.22 10.30
CA ALA A 144 17.76 -11.19 9.41
C ALA A 144 17.92 -11.71 7.97
N LEU A 145 17.47 -10.88 7.03
CA LEU A 145 17.78 -10.98 5.61
C LEU A 145 18.90 -9.98 5.28
N PHE A 146 20.00 -10.49 4.76
CA PHE A 146 21.07 -9.72 4.16
C PHE A 146 20.93 -9.77 2.64
N LEU A 147 20.80 -8.62 2.00
CA LEU A 147 20.64 -8.50 0.56
C LEU A 147 21.84 -7.76 -0.03
N LEU A 148 22.69 -8.49 -0.73
CA LEU A 148 23.83 -7.92 -1.45
C LEU A 148 23.34 -7.44 -2.80
N THR A 149 23.55 -6.18 -3.12
CA THR A 149 23.20 -5.60 -4.41
C THR A 149 24.22 -4.53 -4.82
N ALA A 150 24.08 -3.99 -6.02
CA ALA A 150 24.86 -2.85 -6.49
C ALA A 150 23.96 -1.61 -6.58
N LEU A 151 24.50 -0.42 -6.39
CA LEU A 151 23.83 0.84 -6.71
C LEU A 151 23.97 1.15 -8.20
N ARG A 152 22.97 1.83 -8.74
CA ARG A 152 23.07 2.43 -10.07
C ARG A 152 23.77 3.78 -9.99
N PRO A 153 24.47 4.20 -11.07
CA PRO A 153 25.04 5.54 -11.12
C PRO A 153 23.93 6.60 -11.09
N GLU A 154 24.29 7.79 -10.59
CA GLU A 154 23.38 8.93 -10.56
C GLU A 154 22.84 9.25 -11.96
N GLY A 155 21.54 9.53 -12.05
CA GLY A 155 20.85 9.83 -13.31
C GLY A 155 20.49 8.60 -14.15
N PHE A 156 20.81 7.38 -13.71
CA PHE A 156 20.34 6.16 -14.38
C PHE A 156 18.81 6.09 -14.45
N ARG A 157 18.29 5.67 -15.61
CA ARG A 157 16.87 5.44 -15.85
C ARG A 157 16.65 4.03 -16.36
N CYS A 158 15.75 3.30 -15.72
CA CYS A 158 15.37 1.96 -16.14
C CYS A 158 14.31 1.99 -17.24
N ASP A 159 14.42 1.10 -18.22
CA ASP A 159 13.51 0.94 -19.36
C ASP A 159 12.86 -0.46 -19.40
N CYS A 160 12.92 -1.21 -18.30
CA CYS A 160 12.56 -2.62 -18.28
C CYS A 160 11.07 -2.93 -18.49
N GLY A 161 10.19 -1.92 -18.38
CA GLY A 161 8.74 -2.08 -18.46
C GLY A 161 8.12 -2.93 -17.35
N GLY A 162 8.87 -3.26 -16.29
CA GLY A 162 8.37 -4.04 -15.17
C GLY A 162 7.25 -3.31 -14.43
N GLU A 163 6.24 -4.05 -13.96
CA GLU A 163 5.06 -3.48 -13.30
C GLU A 163 5.42 -2.60 -12.07
N PHE A 164 6.43 -3.02 -11.31
CA PHE A 164 6.95 -2.27 -10.17
C PHE A 164 8.14 -1.38 -10.54
N CYS A 165 8.50 -1.23 -11.81
CA CYS A 165 9.55 -0.30 -12.20
C CYS A 165 9.07 1.15 -12.06
N PHE A 166 9.83 1.98 -11.33
CA PHE A 166 9.40 3.34 -11.05
C PHE A 166 9.40 4.25 -12.29
N GLU A 167 10.34 4.09 -13.23
CA GLU A 167 10.27 4.82 -14.51
C GLU A 167 9.03 4.43 -15.32
N HIS A 168 8.67 3.14 -15.31
CA HIS A 168 7.43 2.70 -15.96
C HIS A 168 6.21 3.34 -15.31
N ILE A 169 6.12 3.36 -13.98
CA ILE A 169 5.05 4.05 -13.25
C ILE A 169 4.99 5.53 -13.65
N ARG A 170 6.13 6.23 -13.70
CA ARG A 170 6.20 7.65 -14.09
C ARG A 170 5.78 7.91 -15.53
N ALA A 171 6.10 7.00 -16.45
CA ALA A 171 5.73 7.12 -17.86
C ALA A 171 4.24 6.81 -18.12
N SER A 172 3.57 6.13 -17.19
CA SER A 172 2.19 5.63 -17.31
C SER A 172 1.13 6.56 -16.71
N LEU A 173 1.35 7.87 -16.70
CA LEU A 173 0.44 8.85 -16.06
C LEU A 173 -1.02 8.80 -16.57
N ASP A 174 -1.20 8.60 -17.88
CA ASP A 174 -2.51 8.50 -18.54
C ASP A 174 -2.84 7.05 -18.94
N HIS A 175 -2.04 6.08 -18.51
CA HIS A 175 -2.32 4.67 -18.78
C HIS A 175 -3.67 4.29 -18.16
N HIS A 176 -4.57 3.73 -18.96
CA HIS A 176 -5.93 3.38 -18.54
C HIS A 176 -6.76 4.57 -18.02
N ALA A 177 -6.49 5.81 -18.43
CA ALA A 177 -7.27 6.97 -18.00
C ALA A 177 -8.77 6.79 -18.32
N GLU A 178 -9.11 6.11 -19.41
CA GLU A 178 -10.47 5.75 -19.78
C GLU A 178 -11.16 4.83 -18.77
N PHE A 179 -10.40 4.07 -17.96
CA PHE A 179 -10.99 3.25 -16.90
C PHE A 179 -11.57 4.10 -15.78
N GLN A 180 -10.91 5.20 -15.42
CA GLN A 180 -11.43 6.15 -14.43
C GLN A 180 -12.77 6.71 -14.90
N THR A 181 -12.86 7.20 -16.13
CA THR A 181 -14.10 7.81 -16.62
C THR A 181 -15.22 6.78 -16.78
N ARG A 182 -14.98 5.72 -17.56
CA ARG A 182 -16.04 4.80 -18.00
C ARG A 182 -16.42 3.76 -16.96
N PHE A 183 -15.43 3.20 -16.25
CA PHE A 183 -15.62 2.06 -15.36
C PHE A 183 -15.55 2.43 -13.88
N VAL A 184 -15.37 3.72 -13.56
CA VAL A 184 -15.44 4.24 -12.19
C VAL A 184 -16.45 5.38 -12.12
N ASP A 185 -16.19 6.53 -12.76
CA ASP A 185 -17.02 7.72 -12.59
C ASP A 185 -18.46 7.51 -13.10
N GLU A 186 -18.61 7.14 -14.39
CA GLU A 186 -19.91 6.82 -14.99
C GLU A 186 -20.59 5.63 -14.30
N ALA A 187 -19.78 4.65 -13.89
CA ALA A 187 -20.25 3.45 -13.23
C ALA A 187 -20.84 3.77 -11.85
N TYR A 188 -20.15 4.55 -11.01
CA TYR A 188 -20.64 4.93 -9.68
C TYR A 188 -21.82 5.90 -9.74
N ALA A 189 -21.83 6.86 -10.69
CA ALA A 189 -23.00 7.70 -10.94
C ALA A 189 -24.23 6.84 -11.26
N SER A 190 -24.03 5.78 -12.06
CA SER A 190 -25.06 4.82 -12.41
C SER A 190 -25.45 3.89 -11.25
N PHE A 191 -24.50 3.58 -10.36
CA PHE A 191 -24.66 2.62 -9.28
C PHE A 191 -25.27 3.22 -8.01
N ALA A 192 -25.32 4.55 -7.88
CA ALA A 192 -25.82 5.23 -6.68
C ALA A 192 -27.25 4.80 -6.29
N ASP A 193 -28.18 4.72 -7.25
CA ASP A 193 -29.55 4.24 -6.98
C ASP A 193 -29.56 2.81 -6.41
N TYR A 194 -28.72 1.92 -6.95
CA TYR A 194 -28.55 0.56 -6.42
C TYR A 194 -27.94 0.58 -5.01
N VAL A 195 -26.92 1.41 -4.77
CA VAL A 195 -26.25 1.48 -3.47
C VAL A 195 -27.21 1.89 -2.36
N THR A 196 -28.17 2.77 -2.67
CA THR A 196 -29.21 3.24 -1.74
C THR A 196 -29.98 2.09 -1.10
N THR A 197 -30.30 1.06 -1.89
CA THR A 197 -31.07 -0.11 -1.43
C THR A 197 -30.20 -1.30 -1.04
N SER A 198 -28.92 -1.29 -1.41
CA SER A 198 -27.97 -2.35 -1.08
C SER A 198 -27.52 -2.33 0.38
N THR A 199 -27.20 -3.51 0.92
CA THR A 199 -26.49 -3.60 2.20
C THR A 199 -25.00 -3.35 1.99
N THR A 200 -24.48 -2.28 2.59
CA THR A 200 -23.04 -2.03 2.63
C THR A 200 -22.47 -2.63 3.91
N LYS A 201 -21.43 -3.46 3.75
CA LYS A 201 -20.73 -4.03 4.90
C LYS A 201 -19.89 -2.94 5.56
N TYR A 202 -20.05 -2.82 6.87
CA TYR A 202 -19.12 -2.09 7.71
C TYR A 202 -17.85 -2.91 7.84
N PHE A 203 -16.73 -2.32 7.45
CA PHE A 203 -15.47 -2.84 7.91
C PHE A 203 -15.26 -2.25 9.30
N LYS A 204 -15.04 -3.11 10.29
CA LYS A 204 -14.51 -2.67 11.57
C LYS A 204 -13.00 -2.69 11.40
N PRO A 205 -12.35 -1.55 11.13
CA PRO A 205 -10.93 -1.51 11.43
C PRO A 205 -10.82 -1.83 12.94
N GLU A 206 -10.03 -2.86 13.29
CA GLU A 206 -9.52 -3.09 14.65
C GLU A 206 -9.22 -1.74 15.31
N PRO A 207 -9.44 -1.57 16.63
CA PRO A 207 -9.64 -0.26 17.28
C PRO A 207 -8.78 0.84 16.66
N CYS A 208 -9.39 1.54 15.71
CA CYS A 208 -8.65 2.44 14.85
C CYS A 208 -8.51 3.73 15.62
N CYS A 209 -7.28 4.07 16.02
CA CYS A 209 -7.00 5.30 16.76
C CYS A 209 -7.43 6.57 16.00
N LEU A 210 -7.74 6.44 14.70
CA LEU A 210 -8.36 7.49 13.89
C LEU A 210 -9.73 7.95 14.37
N LEU A 211 -10.48 7.10 15.07
CA LEU A 211 -11.80 7.49 15.59
C LEU A 211 -11.72 8.26 16.92
N THR A 212 -10.52 8.67 17.35
CA THR A 212 -10.32 9.51 18.55
C THR A 212 -9.62 10.84 18.24
N VAL A 213 -9.66 11.30 16.99
CA VAL A 213 -9.01 12.54 16.52
C VAL A 213 -10.02 13.69 16.36
N ALA A 214 -9.59 14.95 16.44
CA ALA A 214 -10.52 16.07 16.39
C ALA A 214 -11.16 16.27 15.00
N VAL A 215 -10.36 16.24 13.92
CA VAL A 215 -10.81 16.37 12.52
C VAL A 215 -10.39 15.15 11.70
N LEU A 216 -11.35 14.40 11.17
CA LEU A 216 -11.13 13.22 10.33
C LEU A 216 -11.62 13.46 8.91
N LEU A 217 -10.82 13.09 7.91
CA LEU A 217 -11.25 13.02 6.51
C LEU A 217 -11.65 11.58 6.18
N ASP A 218 -12.90 11.36 5.78
CA ASP A 218 -13.34 10.12 5.12
C ASP A 218 -13.19 10.32 3.61
N ALA A 219 -12.03 9.95 3.06
CA ALA A 219 -11.67 10.13 1.67
C ALA A 219 -12.23 8.98 0.81
N GLY A 220 -13.12 9.33 -0.12
CA GLY A 220 -14.03 8.39 -0.80
C GLY A 220 -15.13 7.88 0.13
N CYS A 221 -15.85 8.81 0.79
CA CYS A 221 -16.85 8.48 1.80
C CYS A 221 -18.07 7.71 1.26
N GLY A 222 -18.31 7.72 -0.05
CA GLY A 222 -19.39 6.98 -0.70
C GLY A 222 -20.76 7.27 -0.08
N ASP A 223 -21.43 6.24 0.43
CA ASP A 223 -22.74 6.33 1.06
C ASP A 223 -22.71 6.94 2.49
N CYS A 224 -21.55 7.43 2.93
CA CYS A 224 -21.32 8.08 4.23
C CYS A 224 -21.53 7.15 5.43
N LYS A 225 -21.40 5.83 5.24
CA LYS A 225 -21.67 4.83 6.29
C LYS A 225 -20.85 5.05 7.57
N TYR A 226 -19.55 5.37 7.45
CA TYR A 226 -18.69 5.56 8.62
C TYR A 226 -19.04 6.84 9.38
N ILE A 227 -19.33 7.91 8.65
CA ILE A 227 -19.78 9.18 9.21
C ILE A 227 -21.09 8.97 9.98
N CYS A 228 -22.11 8.39 9.34
CA CYS A 228 -23.42 8.20 9.94
C CYS A 228 -23.35 7.29 11.18
N LYS A 229 -22.56 6.21 11.12
CA LYS A 229 -22.32 5.34 12.26
C LYS A 229 -21.65 6.08 13.42
N HIS A 230 -20.64 6.90 13.16
CA HIS A 230 -19.96 7.68 14.20
C HIS A 230 -20.93 8.67 14.86
N LEU A 231 -21.83 9.28 14.10
CA LEU A 231 -22.88 10.15 14.63
C LEU A 231 -23.85 9.40 15.55
N GLU A 232 -24.24 8.18 15.18
CA GLU A 232 -25.08 7.31 16.01
C GLU A 232 -24.37 6.89 17.30
N ASP A 233 -23.14 6.35 17.18
CA ASP A 233 -22.36 5.85 18.31
C ASP A 233 -22.01 6.99 19.30
N SER A 234 -21.79 8.21 18.80
CA SER A 234 -21.45 9.39 19.61
C SER A 234 -22.66 10.15 20.15
N ALA A 235 -23.90 9.76 19.79
CA ALA A 235 -25.10 10.49 20.20
C ALA A 235 -25.26 10.55 21.73
N ALA A 236 -24.85 9.49 22.43
CA ALA A 236 -24.90 9.42 23.89
C ALA A 236 -23.74 10.16 24.59
N ASN A 237 -22.67 10.49 23.87
CA ASN A 237 -21.53 11.26 24.40
C ASN A 237 -20.99 12.26 23.35
N PRO A 238 -21.66 13.41 23.17
CA PRO A 238 -21.25 14.41 22.19
C PRO A 238 -19.84 14.96 22.41
N ALA A 239 -19.32 14.91 23.64
CA ALA A 239 -17.96 15.36 23.95
C ALA A 239 -16.87 14.45 23.36
N ALA A 240 -17.21 13.22 22.96
CA ALA A 240 -16.33 12.29 22.27
C ALA A 240 -16.47 12.36 20.72
N ARG A 241 -17.27 13.29 20.19
CA ARG A 241 -17.58 13.37 18.76
C ARG A 241 -16.47 14.09 17.99
N ASN A 242 -15.82 13.37 17.09
CA ASN A 242 -14.95 13.94 16.06
C ASN A 242 -15.76 14.75 15.02
N PHE A 243 -15.14 15.78 14.44
CA PHE A 243 -15.62 16.40 13.21
C PHE A 243 -15.16 15.54 12.03
N ILE A 244 -16.09 15.00 11.23
CA ILE A 244 -15.75 14.18 10.05
C ILE A 244 -16.19 14.91 8.80
N LEU A 245 -15.23 15.18 7.91
CA LEU A 245 -15.47 15.67 6.56
C LEU A 245 -15.49 14.47 5.60
N GLY A 246 -16.61 14.23 4.92
CA GLY A 246 -16.69 13.26 3.84
C GLY A 246 -16.27 13.89 2.52
N GLN A 247 -15.37 13.24 1.79
CA GLN A 247 -15.00 13.62 0.44
C GLN A 247 -15.33 12.48 -0.52
N ASP A 248 -15.95 12.77 -1.65
CA ASP A 248 -16.12 11.82 -2.76
C ASP A 248 -16.09 12.56 -4.10
N ASN A 249 -15.68 11.92 -5.19
CA ASN A 249 -15.71 12.55 -6.51
C ASN A 249 -17.09 12.42 -7.18
N CYS A 250 -17.87 11.41 -6.77
CA CYS A 250 -19.19 11.10 -7.32
C CYS A 250 -20.28 11.92 -6.60
N ARG A 251 -20.88 12.87 -7.32
CA ARG A 251 -21.94 13.74 -6.79
C ARG A 251 -23.15 12.93 -6.33
N GLU A 252 -23.54 11.93 -7.11
CA GLU A 252 -24.69 11.07 -6.85
C GLU A 252 -24.53 10.33 -5.52
N MET A 253 -23.32 9.91 -5.18
CA MET A 253 -23.01 9.29 -3.88
C MET A 253 -23.17 10.29 -2.73
N LEU A 254 -22.66 11.52 -2.87
CA LEU A 254 -22.75 12.57 -1.83
C LEU A 254 -24.18 13.08 -1.59
N THR A 255 -25.00 13.07 -2.63
CA THR A 255 -26.40 13.53 -2.53
C THR A 255 -27.36 12.45 -2.03
N MET A 256 -26.90 11.20 -1.91
CA MET A 256 -27.69 10.10 -1.39
C MET A 256 -28.08 10.31 0.08
N ARG A 257 -29.26 9.83 0.47
CA ARG A 257 -29.77 9.85 1.84
C ARG A 257 -30.14 8.44 2.28
N LYS A 258 -29.12 7.64 2.55
CA LYS A 258 -29.26 6.21 2.89
C LYS A 258 -29.48 5.95 4.37
N TYR A 259 -28.96 6.81 5.24
CA TYR A 259 -28.98 6.62 6.69
C TYR A 259 -29.79 7.73 7.37
N PRO A 260 -30.36 7.51 8.57
CA PRO A 260 -31.16 8.51 9.27
C PRO A 260 -30.43 9.85 9.50
N ASN A 261 -29.11 9.79 9.71
CA ASN A 261 -28.27 10.96 9.98
C ASN A 261 -27.55 11.52 8.73
N SER A 262 -27.92 11.10 7.51
CA SER A 262 -27.24 11.54 6.29
C SER A 262 -27.28 13.06 6.07
N ASP A 263 -28.34 13.74 6.52
CA ASP A 263 -28.45 15.21 6.41
C ASP A 263 -27.51 15.97 7.35
N ALA A 264 -26.94 15.30 8.35
CA ALA A 264 -25.98 15.89 9.28
C ALA A 264 -24.51 15.73 8.82
N CYS A 265 -24.27 15.10 7.68
CA CYS A 265 -22.93 14.90 7.14
C CYS A 265 -22.35 16.19 6.55
N HIS A 266 -21.08 16.49 6.85
CA HIS A 266 -20.32 17.54 6.18
C HIS A 266 -19.60 16.93 4.97
N LEU A 267 -19.98 17.35 3.77
CA LEU A 267 -19.56 16.70 2.53
C LEU A 267 -18.93 17.70 1.55
N VAL A 268 -17.90 17.25 0.82
CA VAL A 268 -17.27 18.00 -0.26
C VAL A 268 -17.10 17.10 -1.49
N GLN A 269 -17.47 17.61 -2.66
CA GLN A 269 -17.19 16.94 -3.92
C GLN A 269 -15.78 17.33 -4.38
N ASP A 270 -14.88 16.35 -4.45
CA ASP A 270 -13.50 16.55 -4.90
C ASP A 270 -12.86 15.22 -5.33
N THR A 271 -11.67 15.25 -5.92
CA THR A 271 -10.91 14.04 -6.24
C THR A 271 -9.80 13.78 -5.23
N ILE A 272 -9.61 12.52 -4.84
CA ILE A 272 -8.55 12.12 -3.90
C ILE A 272 -7.13 12.32 -4.49
N THR A 273 -7.00 12.37 -5.82
CA THR A 273 -5.73 12.67 -6.52
C THR A 273 -5.37 14.16 -6.52
N HIS A 274 -6.29 15.03 -6.11
CA HIS A 274 -6.09 16.47 -6.03
C HIS A 274 -7.12 17.08 -5.06
N LEU A 275 -6.84 16.97 -3.76
CA LEU A 275 -7.73 17.51 -2.73
C LEU A 275 -7.56 19.03 -2.62
N SER A 276 -8.63 19.78 -2.79
CA SER A 276 -8.73 21.25 -2.62
C SER A 276 -8.78 21.66 -1.14
N LEU A 277 -8.06 20.94 -0.30
CA LEU A 277 -7.89 21.18 1.13
C LEU A 277 -6.49 21.74 1.40
N ARG A 278 -6.40 22.62 2.38
CA ARG A 278 -5.12 23.20 2.82
C ARG A 278 -4.18 22.07 3.31
N PRO A 279 -2.87 22.10 3.02
CA PRO A 279 -1.93 21.19 3.66
C PRO A 279 -1.99 21.29 5.18
N GLY A 280 -1.88 20.16 5.89
CA GLY A 280 -1.98 20.09 7.35
C GLY A 280 -3.26 20.77 7.86
N CYS A 281 -4.43 20.20 7.55
CA CYS A 281 -5.71 20.66 8.06
C CYS A 281 -6.59 19.57 8.65
N VAL A 282 -6.16 18.30 8.62
CA VAL A 282 -6.87 17.18 9.23
C VAL A 282 -5.95 16.39 10.17
N ASP A 283 -6.53 15.81 11.21
CA ASP A 283 -5.82 15.04 12.24
C ASP A 283 -5.73 13.54 11.92
N GLY A 284 -6.52 13.09 10.95
CA GLY A 284 -6.41 11.74 10.40
C GLY A 284 -7.21 11.54 9.12
N VAL A 285 -6.97 10.42 8.45
CA VAL A 285 -7.64 10.04 7.18
C VAL A 285 -8.07 8.58 7.21
N LEU A 286 -9.33 8.33 6.86
CA LEU A 286 -9.83 7.03 6.42
C LEU A 286 -9.89 7.01 4.88
N CYS A 287 -9.30 6.00 4.25
CA CYS A 287 -9.40 5.77 2.81
C CYS A 287 -9.71 4.29 2.56
N VAL A 288 -11.01 3.97 2.48
CA VAL A 288 -11.50 2.59 2.53
C VAL A 288 -12.17 2.18 1.21
N SER A 289 -11.55 1.21 0.52
CA SER A 289 -11.97 0.70 -0.79
C SER A 289 -11.96 1.74 -1.91
N VAL A 290 -10.98 2.66 -1.90
CA VAL A 290 -10.89 3.77 -2.86
C VAL A 290 -9.72 3.62 -3.82
N LEU A 291 -8.48 3.45 -3.32
CA LEU A 291 -7.28 3.42 -4.16
C LEU A 291 -7.31 2.36 -5.27
N GLN A 292 -8.01 1.25 -5.03
CA GLN A 292 -8.24 0.18 -6.01
C GLN A 292 -9.04 0.62 -7.25
N HIS A 293 -9.71 1.76 -7.21
CA HIS A 293 -10.43 2.29 -8.36
C HIS A 293 -9.57 3.21 -9.23
N LEU A 294 -8.39 3.61 -8.75
CA LEU A 294 -7.50 4.46 -9.53
C LEU A 294 -6.84 3.62 -10.64
N PRO A 295 -6.75 4.15 -11.88
CA PRO A 295 -6.50 3.36 -13.09
C PRO A 295 -5.07 2.80 -13.19
N ASN A 296 -4.14 3.36 -12.44
CA ASN A 296 -2.73 2.99 -12.49
C ASN A 296 -2.00 3.40 -11.20
N LYS A 297 -0.78 2.87 -11.01
CA LYS A 297 0.05 3.15 -9.84
C LYS A 297 0.46 4.63 -9.71
N TYR A 298 0.57 5.36 -10.81
CA TYR A 298 0.88 6.78 -10.80
C TYR A 298 -0.22 7.57 -10.08
N ARG A 299 -1.49 7.33 -10.44
CA ARG A 299 -2.65 7.95 -9.77
C ARG A 299 -2.78 7.50 -8.32
N GLN A 300 -2.46 6.24 -8.01
CA GLN A 300 -2.41 5.75 -6.62
C GLN A 300 -1.38 6.51 -5.77
N LEU A 301 -0.18 6.76 -6.31
CA LEU A 301 0.84 7.57 -5.64
C LEU A 301 0.43 9.04 -5.51
N GLU A 302 -0.20 9.63 -6.53
CA GLU A 302 -0.75 11.00 -6.42
C GLU A 302 -1.83 11.10 -5.33
N ALA A 303 -2.71 10.10 -5.22
CA ALA A 303 -3.70 10.06 -4.16
C ALA A 303 -3.05 9.95 -2.78
N ILE A 304 -2.10 9.02 -2.60
CA ILE A 304 -1.37 8.87 -1.32
C ILE A 304 -0.63 10.17 -0.95
N GLU A 305 0.05 10.83 -1.91
CA GLU A 305 0.71 12.11 -1.69
C GLU A 305 -0.27 13.19 -1.19
N ASN A 306 -1.48 13.26 -1.77
CA ASN A 306 -2.50 14.21 -1.35
C ASN A 306 -3.06 13.91 0.03
N LEU A 307 -3.30 12.63 0.34
CA LEU A 307 -3.73 12.21 1.69
C LEU A 307 -2.70 12.60 2.74
N ILE A 308 -1.41 12.38 2.45
CA ILE A 308 -0.33 12.78 3.36
C ILE A 308 -0.26 14.31 3.48
N ARG A 309 -0.38 15.05 2.37
CA ARG A 309 -0.27 16.51 2.34
C ARG A 309 -1.30 17.20 3.24
N VAL A 310 -2.55 16.71 3.25
CA VAL A 310 -3.63 17.34 4.04
C VAL A 310 -3.54 17.01 5.54
N CYS A 311 -2.77 16.01 5.92
CA CYS A 311 -2.55 15.63 7.32
C CYS A 311 -1.55 16.55 8.04
N HIS A 312 -1.79 16.79 9.33
CA HIS A 312 -0.77 17.36 10.21
C HIS A 312 0.32 16.33 10.54
N PRO A 313 1.55 16.75 10.93
CA PRO A 313 2.50 15.85 11.56
C PRO A 313 1.90 15.17 12.79
N GLY A 314 2.13 13.87 12.94
CA GLY A 314 1.53 13.00 13.96
C GLY A 314 0.18 12.40 13.56
N SER A 315 -0.47 12.89 12.49
CA SER A 315 -1.73 12.33 12.00
C SER A 315 -1.55 10.91 11.49
N ARG A 316 -2.58 10.10 11.69
CA ARG A 316 -2.64 8.73 11.18
C ARG A 316 -3.43 8.69 9.88
N VAL A 317 -3.08 7.75 9.00
CA VAL A 317 -3.81 7.48 7.76
C VAL A 317 -4.02 5.98 7.64
N LEU A 318 -5.26 5.55 7.39
CA LEU A 318 -5.62 4.16 7.16
C LEU A 318 -5.98 3.96 5.69
N LEU A 319 -5.23 3.10 5.01
CA LEU A 319 -5.53 2.62 3.67
C LEU A 319 -6.09 1.21 3.75
N TYR A 320 -7.23 0.97 3.10
CA TYR A 320 -7.86 -0.34 3.06
C TYR A 320 -8.29 -0.67 1.63
N VAL A 321 -7.71 -1.72 1.05
CA VAL A 321 -7.87 -2.05 -0.37
C VAL A 321 -8.15 -3.53 -0.57
N TRP A 322 -8.83 -3.89 -1.66
CA TRP A 322 -9.07 -5.27 -2.04
C TRP A 322 -7.75 -5.95 -2.37
N SER A 323 -7.58 -7.15 -1.83
CA SER A 323 -6.42 -7.98 -2.10
C SER A 323 -6.64 -8.84 -3.34
N PHE A 324 -5.55 -9.11 -4.04
CA PHE A 324 -5.47 -10.15 -5.04
C PHE A 324 -5.61 -11.52 -4.39
N GLU A 325 -5.00 -11.71 -3.22
CA GLU A 325 -5.05 -12.95 -2.47
C GLU A 325 -6.34 -13.08 -1.64
N LYS A 326 -6.76 -14.31 -1.36
CA LYS A 326 -7.75 -14.65 -0.33
C LYS A 326 -7.07 -15.30 0.89
N GLU A 327 -7.86 -15.67 1.90
CA GLU A 327 -7.38 -16.48 3.02
C GLU A 327 -6.55 -17.69 2.55
N GLY A 328 -5.37 -17.88 3.14
CA GLY A 328 -4.37 -18.85 2.66
C GLY A 328 -3.36 -18.30 1.64
N MET A 329 -3.45 -17.02 1.25
CA MET A 329 -2.55 -16.37 0.27
C MET A 329 -2.63 -16.95 -1.15
N GLU A 330 -3.82 -17.39 -1.55
CA GLU A 330 -4.14 -17.91 -2.89
C GLU A 330 -4.89 -16.86 -3.72
N PRO A 331 -4.88 -16.90 -5.06
CA PRO A 331 -5.64 -15.96 -5.88
C PRO A 331 -7.15 -15.96 -5.55
N ARG A 332 -7.73 -14.78 -5.35
CA ARG A 332 -9.13 -14.60 -4.94
C ARG A 332 -10.12 -14.97 -6.04
N LEU A 333 -9.81 -14.65 -7.30
CA LEU A 333 -10.70 -14.83 -8.44
C LEU A 333 -10.24 -15.93 -9.42
N GLY A 334 -9.33 -16.81 -8.98
CA GLY A 334 -8.81 -17.95 -9.76
C GLY A 334 -7.36 -17.80 -10.23
N GLU A 335 -6.80 -18.87 -10.80
CA GLU A 335 -5.35 -18.96 -11.14
C GLU A 335 -4.92 -18.06 -12.31
N LYS A 336 -5.85 -17.66 -13.19
CA LYS A 336 -5.57 -16.78 -14.34
C LYS A 336 -5.94 -15.32 -14.09
N THR A 337 -6.21 -14.96 -12.84
CA THR A 337 -6.62 -13.60 -12.47
C THR A 337 -5.46 -12.62 -12.66
N ARG A 338 -5.77 -11.47 -13.27
CA ARG A 338 -4.88 -10.29 -13.30
C ARG A 338 -5.26 -9.34 -12.17
N GLN A 339 -4.35 -8.44 -11.80
CA GLN A 339 -4.66 -7.43 -10.78
C GLN A 339 -5.75 -6.45 -11.27
N ASP A 340 -5.77 -6.12 -12.56
CA ASP A 340 -6.87 -5.40 -13.20
C ASP A 340 -8.10 -6.29 -13.38
N HIS A 341 -9.24 -5.87 -12.84
CA HIS A 341 -10.48 -6.64 -12.88
C HIS A 341 -11.71 -5.76 -13.16
N PHE A 342 -12.63 -6.29 -13.97
CA PHE A 342 -13.93 -5.69 -14.24
C PHE A 342 -15.04 -6.55 -13.63
N VAL A 343 -15.85 -5.96 -12.76
CA VAL A 343 -17.01 -6.64 -12.17
C VAL A 343 -18.27 -6.08 -12.79
N SER A 344 -19.04 -6.93 -13.47
CA SER A 344 -20.31 -6.58 -14.08
C SER A 344 -21.45 -6.63 -13.06
N TRP A 345 -22.23 -5.56 -12.99
CA TRP A 345 -23.40 -5.45 -12.14
C TRP A 345 -24.64 -5.24 -12.99
N LYS A 346 -25.67 -6.07 -12.77
CA LYS A 346 -26.99 -5.82 -13.33
C LYS A 346 -27.72 -4.85 -12.42
N ILE A 347 -27.99 -3.65 -12.93
CA ILE A 347 -28.76 -2.63 -12.23
C ILE A 347 -30.05 -2.38 -12.99
N VAL A 348 -31.12 -2.19 -12.24
CA VAL A 348 -32.43 -1.81 -12.77
C VAL A 348 -32.61 -0.33 -12.49
N ASP A 349 -32.88 0.47 -13.52
CA ASP A 349 -33.16 1.89 -13.34
C ASP A 349 -34.58 2.12 -12.80
N LYS A 350 -34.92 3.40 -12.55
CA LYS A 350 -36.23 3.80 -12.02
C LYS A 350 -37.39 3.48 -12.97
N ASP A 351 -37.10 3.33 -14.27
CA ASP A 351 -38.08 2.98 -15.30
C ASP A 351 -38.21 1.46 -15.49
N GLY A 352 -37.53 0.66 -14.67
CA GLY A 352 -37.56 -0.80 -14.72
C GLY A 352 -36.68 -1.40 -15.81
N ARG A 353 -35.82 -0.60 -16.47
CA ARG A 353 -34.91 -1.10 -17.51
C ARG A 353 -33.65 -1.67 -16.89
N GLU A 354 -33.31 -2.88 -17.31
CA GLU A 354 -32.05 -3.51 -16.93
C GLU A 354 -30.89 -2.95 -17.75
N ARG A 355 -29.82 -2.58 -17.06
CA ARG A 355 -28.53 -2.27 -17.69
C ARG A 355 -27.41 -2.97 -16.94
N THR A 356 -26.40 -3.40 -17.68
CA THR A 356 -25.17 -3.95 -17.10
C THR A 356 -24.15 -2.83 -17.01
N VAL A 357 -23.58 -2.64 -15.82
CA VAL A 357 -22.52 -1.68 -15.55
C VAL A 357 -21.28 -2.41 -15.09
N ASP A 358 -20.19 -2.22 -15.80
CA ASP A 358 -18.88 -2.78 -15.45
C ASP A 358 -18.12 -1.80 -14.55
N ARG A 359 -17.59 -2.31 -13.44
CA ARG A 359 -16.78 -1.54 -12.50
C ARG A 359 -15.35 -2.04 -12.49
N PHE A 360 -14.40 -1.11 -12.60
CA PHE A 360 -12.98 -1.41 -12.52
C PHE A 360 -12.50 -1.55 -11.08
N PHE A 361 -11.64 -2.53 -10.83
CA PHE A 361 -10.93 -2.76 -9.58
C PHE A 361 -9.50 -3.23 -9.87
N TYR A 362 -8.53 -2.60 -9.20
CA TYR A 362 -7.17 -3.07 -9.08
C TYR A 362 -7.01 -3.84 -7.76
N LEU A 363 -6.68 -5.13 -7.85
CA LEU A 363 -6.47 -6.00 -6.69
C LEU A 363 -5.00 -5.95 -6.26
N PHE A 364 -4.73 -5.47 -5.05
CA PHE A 364 -3.35 -5.33 -4.54
C PHE A 364 -2.78 -6.67 -4.08
N VAL A 365 -1.55 -7.00 -4.47
CA VAL A 365 -0.84 -8.15 -3.90
C VAL A 365 -0.21 -7.81 -2.54
N ASN A 366 0.11 -8.85 -1.77
CA ASN A 366 0.85 -8.75 -0.52
C ASN A 366 2.09 -7.86 -0.68
N GLY A 367 2.25 -6.83 0.15
CA GLY A 367 3.42 -5.95 0.14
C GLY A 367 3.39 -4.82 -0.89
N GLU A 368 2.40 -4.79 -1.78
CA GLU A 368 2.35 -3.77 -2.81
C GLU A 368 2.04 -2.37 -2.25
N LEU A 369 1.11 -2.26 -1.30
CA LEU A 369 0.84 -0.98 -0.63
C LEU A 369 2.10 -0.46 0.08
N GLU A 370 2.80 -1.32 0.79
CA GLU A 370 4.05 -0.96 1.46
C GLU A 370 5.14 -0.57 0.46
N TYR A 371 5.18 -1.20 -0.72
CA TYR A 371 6.05 -0.79 -1.83
C TYR A 371 5.74 0.63 -2.30
N LEU A 372 4.47 0.98 -2.54
CA LEU A 372 4.09 2.35 -2.91
C LEU A 372 4.43 3.35 -1.80
N LEU A 373 4.17 2.99 -0.54
CA LEU A 373 4.48 3.81 0.63
C LEU A 373 5.99 4.00 0.83
N SER A 374 6.83 3.10 0.30
CA SER A 374 8.29 3.22 0.39
C SER A 374 8.86 4.46 -0.30
N PHE A 375 8.11 5.13 -1.19
CA PHE A 375 8.56 6.36 -1.85
C PHE A 375 8.32 7.64 -1.04
N PHE A 376 7.65 7.54 0.12
CA PHE A 376 7.35 8.70 0.97
C PHE A 376 8.29 8.74 2.18
N SER A 377 9.07 9.82 2.26
CA SER A 377 10.11 9.95 3.30
C SER A 377 9.56 10.37 4.66
N HIS A 378 8.46 11.10 4.67
CA HIS A 378 7.84 11.77 5.81
C HIS A 378 6.65 10.97 6.37
N ILE A 379 6.73 9.65 6.28
CA ILE A 379 5.75 8.76 6.90
C ILE A 379 6.44 7.62 7.64
N ARG A 380 5.75 7.08 8.64
CA ARG A 380 6.14 5.90 9.38
C ARG A 380 5.01 4.89 9.37
N LEU A 381 5.25 3.69 8.85
CA LEU A 381 4.26 2.61 8.94
C LEU A 381 4.05 2.26 10.42
N VAL A 382 2.78 2.13 10.78
CA VAL A 382 2.33 1.80 12.14
C VAL A 382 1.92 0.36 12.17
N GLN A 383 1.03 -0.04 11.26
CA GLN A 383 0.51 -1.40 11.22
C GLN A 383 0.15 -1.85 9.82
N ARG A 384 0.13 -3.18 9.66
CA ARG A 384 -0.40 -3.86 8.49
C ARG A 384 -1.32 -4.98 8.93
N ALA A 385 -2.40 -5.21 8.21
CA ALA A 385 -3.34 -6.29 8.46
C ALA A 385 -3.88 -6.89 7.15
N PHE A 386 -4.34 -8.13 7.25
CA PHE A 386 -4.98 -8.88 6.19
C PHE A 386 -6.20 -9.60 6.76
N ASP A 387 -7.39 -9.29 6.27
CA ASP A 387 -8.64 -9.91 6.75
C ASP A 387 -9.05 -11.15 5.92
N GLY A 388 -8.17 -11.63 5.04
CA GLY A 388 -8.45 -12.71 4.11
C GLY A 388 -9.06 -12.26 2.78
N LYS A 389 -9.38 -10.97 2.59
CA LYS A 389 -9.95 -10.41 1.33
C LYS A 389 -9.48 -9.00 1.00
N ASN A 390 -8.80 -8.34 1.94
CA ASN A 390 -8.37 -6.96 1.86
C ASN A 390 -7.03 -6.77 2.58
N TRP A 391 -6.19 -5.93 2.00
CA TRP A 391 -4.99 -5.41 2.64
C TRP A 391 -5.30 -4.10 3.35
N CYS A 392 -4.78 -3.95 4.56
CA CYS A 392 -4.90 -2.76 5.37
C CYS A 392 -3.53 -2.29 5.82
N VAL A 393 -3.23 -1.01 5.64
CA VAL A 393 -2.00 -0.38 6.15
C VAL A 393 -2.36 0.92 6.85
N GLU A 394 -1.86 1.09 8.06
CA GLU A 394 -1.90 2.35 8.78
C GLU A 394 -0.49 2.95 8.86
N PHE A 395 -0.38 4.26 8.66
CA PHE A 395 0.87 4.99 8.83
C PHE A 395 0.65 6.32 9.54
N GLU A 396 1.71 6.84 10.18
CA GLU A 396 1.80 8.20 10.71
C GLU A 396 2.47 9.11 9.68
N VAL A 397 2.00 10.35 9.58
CA VAL A 397 2.72 11.44 8.92
C VAL A 397 3.70 12.05 9.91
N LEU A 398 4.95 12.28 9.50
CA LEU A 398 6.06 12.71 10.37
C LEU A 398 6.28 14.23 10.36
#